data_AF-A0A442HYE3-F1
#
_entry.id   AF-A0A442HYE3-F1
#
_cell.length_a   1.000
_cell.length_b   1.000
_cell.length_c   1.000
_cell.angle_alpha   90.00
_cell.angle_beta   90.00
_cell.angle_gamma   90.00
#
_symmetry.space_group_name_H-M   'P 1'
#
loop_
_entity.id
_entity.type
_entity.pdbx_description
1 polymer ?
#
loop_
_entity_poly.entity_id
_entity_poly.type
_entity_poly.pdbx_seq_one_letter_code
_entity_poly.pdbx_strand_id
1 'polypeptide(L)'
;MRKLLGVAALVVCAILAVNLAFVTIPALMSKNRDPRNEHVQMYAHLRWGVDPTTIVADLWGITPEASMVDVDRVLFDTAEVLQNKSFSQVELAWRGRGRFLLDGDYFRQIGREREWQNPVYVVRTLPENLKRMNGLPAFDTWTGGLLGVVNRQMEDHAEFHRQWYLKELL
;
A
#
# COMPACT_ATOMS: atom_id res chain seq x y z
N MET A 1 33.32 15.78 18.34
CA MET A 1 32.66 14.46 18.22
C MET A 1 31.36 14.36 19.01
N ARG A 2 31.34 14.54 20.34
CA ARG A 2 30.09 14.48 21.15
C ARG A 2 28.95 15.41 20.68
N LYS A 3 29.26 16.67 20.34
CA LYS A 3 28.25 17.63 19.82
C LYS A 3 27.68 17.21 18.47
N LEU A 4 28.52 16.69 17.57
CA LEU A 4 28.11 16.18 16.26
C LEU A 4 27.21 14.93 16.40
N LEU A 5 27.55 14.02 17.30
CA LEU A 5 26.72 12.85 17.62
C LEU A 5 25.36 13.28 18.20
N GLY A 6 25.34 14.27 19.09
CA GLY A 6 24.09 14.80 19.65
C GLY A 6 23.17 15.42 18.60
N VAL A 7 23.74 16.21 17.67
CA VAL A 7 22.99 16.79 16.55
C VAL A 7 22.48 15.71 15.60
N ALA A 8 23.30 14.73 15.24
CA ALA A 8 22.89 13.62 14.38
C ALA A 8 21.74 12.82 14.99
N ALA A 9 21.83 12.49 16.28
CA ALA A 9 20.76 11.79 16.99
C ALA A 9 19.46 12.60 17.00
N LEU A 10 19.53 13.92 17.24
CA LEU A 10 18.37 14.79 17.22
C LEU A 10 17.70 14.86 15.83
N VAL A 11 18.50 14.92 14.77
CA VAL A 11 17.99 14.89 13.39
C VAL A 11 17.30 13.56 13.09
N VAL A 12 17.89 12.43 13.48
CA VAL A 12 17.27 11.10 13.30
C VAL A 12 15.95 11.01 14.08
N CYS A 13 15.92 11.47 15.33
CA CYS A 13 14.69 11.51 16.13
C CYS A 13 13.61 12.39 15.49
N ALA A 14 13.99 13.54 14.92
CA ALA A 14 13.05 14.41 14.23
C ALA A 14 12.47 13.76 12.97
N ILE A 15 13.30 13.11 12.16
CA ILE A 15 12.86 12.35 10.97
C ILE A 15 11.89 11.24 11.37
N LEU A 16 12.22 10.46 12.40
CA LEU A 16 11.36 9.39 12.90
C LEU A 16 10.02 9.95 13.41
N ALA A 17 10.04 11.04 14.19
CA ALA A 17 8.83 11.66 14.70
C ALA A 17 7.91 12.16 13.59
N VAL A 18 8.48 12.80 12.55
CA VAL A 18 7.73 13.24 11.37
C VAL A 18 7.12 12.05 10.65
N ASN A 19 7.87 10.98 10.40
CA ASN A 19 7.38 9.80 9.71
C ASN A 19 6.21 9.14 10.46
N LEU A 20 6.40 8.95 11.76
CA LEU A 20 5.41 8.36 12.67
C LEU A 20 4.12 9.19 12.69
N ALA A 21 4.22 10.50 12.95
CA ALA A 21 3.05 11.37 13.06
C ALA A 21 2.36 11.59 11.71
N PHE A 22 3.12 11.67 10.61
CA PHE A 22 2.58 12.04 9.31
C PHE A 22 1.96 10.87 8.55
N VAL A 23 2.47 9.64 8.72
CA VAL A 23 2.06 8.47 7.92
C VAL A 23 1.76 7.26 8.80
N THR A 24 2.70 6.82 9.64
CA THR A 24 2.62 5.51 10.28
C THR A 24 1.49 5.40 11.30
N ILE A 25 1.39 6.37 12.21
CA ILE A 25 0.36 6.35 13.27
C ILE A 25 -1.05 6.43 12.67
N PRO A 26 -1.37 7.37 11.75
CA PRO A 26 -2.68 7.38 11.09
C PRO A 26 -3.06 6.04 10.44
N ALA A 27 -2.13 5.41 9.72
CA ALA A 27 -2.37 4.11 9.06
C ALA A 27 -2.57 2.96 10.06
N LEU A 28 -1.77 2.91 11.14
CA LEU A 28 -1.97 1.91 12.19
C LEU A 28 -3.29 2.12 12.94
N MET A 29 -3.68 3.37 13.18
CA MET A 29 -4.96 3.69 13.80
C MET A 29 -6.14 3.30 12.93
N SER A 30 -6.09 3.48 11.60
CA SER A 30 -7.17 3.04 10.72
C SER A 30 -7.31 1.52 10.73
N LYS A 31 -6.19 0.79 10.62
CA LYS A 31 -6.15 -0.67 10.73
C LYS A 31 -6.83 -1.17 12.01
N ASN A 32 -6.48 -0.58 13.17
CA ASN A 32 -6.98 -1.04 14.47
C ASN A 32 -8.47 -0.72 14.73
N ARG A 33 -9.13 0.06 13.86
CA ARG A 33 -10.58 0.31 13.97
C ARG A 33 -11.42 -0.86 13.46
N ASP A 34 -10.87 -1.71 12.61
CA ASP A 34 -11.56 -2.86 12.04
C ASP A 34 -10.92 -4.17 12.54
N PRO A 35 -11.60 -4.97 13.38
CA PRO A 35 -11.04 -6.21 13.91
C PRO A 35 -10.69 -7.23 12.82
N ARG A 36 -11.31 -7.16 11.64
CA ARG A 36 -10.99 -8.05 10.50
C ARG A 36 -9.56 -7.88 9.98
N ASN A 37 -8.89 -6.79 10.36
CA ASN A 37 -7.53 -6.48 9.93
C ASN A 37 -6.45 -7.04 10.86
N GLU A 38 -6.81 -7.76 11.93
CA GLU A 38 -5.86 -8.26 12.92
C GLU A 38 -4.82 -9.23 12.33
N HIS A 39 -5.19 -9.96 11.28
CA HIS A 39 -4.36 -10.94 10.60
C HIS A 39 -3.33 -10.34 9.62
N VAL A 40 -3.33 -9.02 9.41
CA VAL A 40 -2.47 -8.32 8.45
C VAL A 40 -1.63 -7.26 9.18
N GLN A 41 -0.30 -7.33 9.00
CA GLN A 41 0.66 -6.37 9.53
C GLN A 41 1.25 -5.56 8.38
N MET A 42 0.69 -4.37 8.15
CA MET A 42 1.17 -3.40 7.19
C MET A 42 1.61 -2.13 7.90
N TYR A 43 2.77 -1.60 7.51
CA TYR A 43 3.31 -0.34 8.02
C TYR A 43 3.43 0.65 6.87
N ALA A 44 2.85 1.83 7.07
CA ALA A 44 3.00 2.93 6.13
C ALA A 44 4.12 3.87 6.60
N HIS A 45 5.04 4.23 5.70
CA HIS A 45 6.13 5.17 6.01
C HIS A 45 6.59 5.92 4.76
N LEU A 46 7.26 7.07 4.93
CA LEU A 46 7.91 7.74 3.79
C LEU A 46 9.06 6.89 3.25
N ARG A 47 9.27 6.91 1.94
CA ARG A 47 10.38 6.21 1.29
C ARG A 47 11.73 6.71 1.83
N TRP A 48 12.60 5.77 2.20
CA TRP A 48 13.87 6.01 2.93
C TRP A 48 13.74 6.79 4.24
N GLY A 49 12.52 6.92 4.78
CA GLY A 49 12.23 7.71 5.97
C GLY A 49 12.07 9.22 5.73
N VAL A 50 12.45 9.74 4.56
CA VAL A 50 12.61 11.19 4.34
C VAL A 50 12.01 11.74 3.04
N ASP A 51 11.70 10.90 2.05
CA ASP A 51 11.11 11.36 0.77
C ASP A 51 9.61 11.64 0.96
N PRO A 52 9.17 12.91 0.95
CA PRO A 52 7.77 13.25 1.21
C PRO A 52 6.86 12.94 0.00
N THR A 53 7.43 12.63 -1.16
CA THR A 53 6.66 12.42 -2.40
C THR A 53 6.16 10.98 -2.52
N THR A 54 6.69 10.05 -1.73
CA THR A 54 6.34 8.64 -1.83
C THR A 54 6.14 8.01 -0.48
N ILE A 55 4.97 7.39 -0.33
CA ILE A 55 4.69 6.49 0.78
C ILE A 55 4.99 5.05 0.37
N VAL A 56 5.45 4.27 1.34
CA VAL A 56 5.60 2.83 1.23
C VAL A 56 4.50 2.21 2.07
N ALA A 57 3.67 1.37 1.45
CA ALA A 57 2.76 0.46 2.13
C ALA A 57 3.47 -0.90 2.25
N ASP A 58 4.16 -1.11 3.36
CA ASP A 58 5.05 -2.24 3.57
C ASP A 58 4.36 -3.35 4.35
N LEU A 59 4.13 -4.47 3.70
CA LEU A 59 3.52 -5.65 4.28
C LEU A 59 4.61 -6.49 4.96
N TRP A 60 4.48 -6.74 6.25
CA TRP A 60 5.51 -7.41 7.07
C TRP A 60 5.10 -8.81 7.53
N GLY A 61 3.81 -8.99 7.80
CA GLY A 61 3.28 -10.21 8.37
C GLY A 61 1.83 -10.44 7.98
N ILE A 62 1.50 -11.70 7.75
CA ILE A 62 0.16 -12.17 7.41
C ILE A 62 0.01 -13.52 8.10
N THR A 63 -1.09 -13.73 8.81
CA THR A 63 -1.38 -15.03 9.41
C THR A 63 -2.03 -15.97 8.37
N PRO A 64 -1.96 -17.29 8.52
CA PRO A 64 -2.53 -18.24 7.56
C PRO A 64 -4.03 -18.06 7.29
N GLU A 65 -4.75 -17.43 8.20
CA GLU A 65 -6.19 -17.17 8.12
C GLU A 65 -6.54 -15.95 7.25
N ALA A 66 -5.56 -15.07 6.97
CA ALA A 66 -5.81 -13.87 6.19
C ALA A 66 -5.99 -14.18 4.69
N SER A 67 -7.04 -13.60 4.11
CA SER A 67 -7.32 -13.62 2.68
C SER A 67 -6.66 -12.44 1.95
N MET A 68 -6.58 -12.53 0.62
CA MET A 68 -6.16 -11.39 -0.23
C MET A 68 -7.04 -10.15 0.01
N VAL A 69 -8.33 -10.36 0.26
CA VAL A 69 -9.30 -9.29 0.55
C VAL A 69 -8.96 -8.57 1.86
N ASP A 70 -8.39 -9.26 2.85
CA ASP A 70 -7.94 -8.62 4.09
C ASP A 70 -6.75 -7.69 3.83
N VAL A 71 -5.82 -8.11 2.98
CA VAL A 71 -4.69 -7.27 2.56
C VAL A 71 -5.16 -6.06 1.76
N ASP A 72 -6.06 -6.25 0.80
CA ASP A 72 -6.67 -5.15 0.04
C ASP A 72 -7.38 -4.16 0.98
N ARG A 73 -8.16 -4.67 1.94
CA ARG A 73 -8.87 -3.83 2.89
C ARG A 73 -7.91 -2.99 3.73
N VAL A 74 -6.82 -3.54 4.26
CA VAL A 74 -5.82 -2.76 5.00
C VAL A 74 -5.15 -1.70 4.11
N LEU A 75 -4.84 -2.04 2.86
CA LEU A 75 -4.31 -1.07 1.89
C LEU A 75 -5.29 0.09 1.65
N PHE A 76 -6.58 -0.23 1.49
CA PHE A 76 -7.62 0.76 1.20
C PHE A 76 -7.98 1.60 2.45
N ASP A 77 -7.99 1.02 3.64
CA ASP A 77 -8.14 1.76 4.91
C ASP A 77 -6.96 2.71 5.14
N THR A 78 -5.77 2.33 4.67
CA THR A 78 -4.59 3.20 4.66
C THR A 78 -4.74 4.33 3.64
N ALA A 79 -5.31 4.05 2.47
CA ALA A 79 -5.62 5.07 1.47
C ALA A 79 -6.63 6.10 1.98
N GLU A 80 -7.69 5.65 2.63
CA GLU A 80 -8.75 6.49 3.19
C GLU A 80 -8.22 7.47 4.22
N VAL A 81 -7.43 7.01 5.21
CA VAL A 81 -6.91 7.91 6.25
C VAL A 81 -5.86 8.90 5.71
N LEU A 82 -5.20 8.56 4.60
CA LEU A 82 -4.21 9.41 3.95
C LEU A 82 -4.77 10.23 2.77
N GLN A 83 -6.07 10.17 2.47
CA GLN A 83 -6.69 10.77 1.28
C GLN A 83 -6.55 12.30 1.16
N ASN A 84 -6.27 12.98 2.28
CA ASN A 84 -6.05 14.43 2.32
C ASN A 84 -4.58 14.82 2.12
N LYS A 85 -3.70 13.83 1.91
CA LYS A 85 -2.29 14.02 1.59
C LYS A 85 -2.09 13.77 0.10
N SER A 86 -1.06 14.39 -0.47
CA SER A 86 -0.69 14.19 -1.87
C SER A 86 0.68 13.57 -1.95
N PHE A 87 0.76 12.43 -2.63
CA PHE A 87 1.98 11.73 -2.96
C PHE A 87 2.05 11.60 -4.47
N SER A 88 3.26 11.59 -5.02
CA SER A 88 3.47 11.28 -6.44
C SER A 88 3.36 9.78 -6.68
N GLN A 89 3.80 8.96 -5.72
CA GLN A 89 3.78 7.51 -5.85
C GLN A 89 3.47 6.83 -4.52
N VAL A 90 3.00 5.59 -4.62
CA VAL A 90 2.92 4.64 -3.51
C VAL A 90 3.71 3.39 -3.87
N GLU A 91 4.63 2.98 -3.03
CA GLU A 91 5.37 1.74 -3.18
C GLU A 91 4.70 0.63 -2.36
N LEU A 92 4.33 -0.47 -3.01
CA LEU A 92 3.85 -1.66 -2.33
C LEU A 92 5.05 -2.56 -2.06
N ALA A 93 5.41 -2.73 -0.79
CA ALA A 93 6.58 -3.47 -0.36
C ALA A 93 6.21 -4.73 0.41
N TRP A 94 7.12 -5.71 0.40
CA TRP A 94 7.09 -6.87 1.28
C TRP A 94 8.39 -6.91 2.06
N ARG A 95 8.31 -6.71 3.38
CA ARG A 95 9.43 -6.71 4.34
C ARG A 95 10.57 -5.80 3.88
N GLY A 96 10.23 -4.57 3.53
CA GLY A 96 11.17 -3.53 3.10
C GLY A 96 11.66 -3.65 1.66
N ARG A 97 11.16 -4.64 0.88
CA ARG A 97 11.48 -4.78 -0.55
C ARG A 97 10.29 -4.38 -1.41
N GLY A 98 10.40 -3.25 -2.10
CA GLY A 98 9.43 -2.79 -3.10
C GLY A 98 9.15 -3.82 -4.18
N ARG A 99 7.87 -4.00 -4.51
CA ARG A 99 7.37 -4.93 -5.53
C ARG A 99 6.63 -4.22 -6.64
N PHE A 100 5.78 -3.28 -6.27
CA PHE A 100 4.98 -2.50 -7.20
C PHE A 100 4.98 -1.03 -6.83
N LEU A 101 4.66 -0.22 -7.83
CA LEU A 101 4.38 1.20 -7.70
C LEU A 101 2.92 1.44 -8.10
N LEU A 102 2.27 2.34 -7.39
CA LEU A 102 0.95 2.86 -7.71
C LEU A 102 1.06 4.38 -7.87
N ASP A 103 0.26 4.95 -8.76
CA ASP A 103 0.15 6.40 -8.85
C ASP A 103 -0.49 6.98 -7.57
N GLY A 104 0.09 8.04 -7.02
CA GLY A 104 -0.42 8.62 -5.78
C GLY A 104 -1.80 9.27 -5.95
N ASP A 105 -2.16 9.75 -7.15
CA ASP A 105 -3.50 10.26 -7.42
C ASP A 105 -4.54 9.13 -7.43
N TYR A 106 -4.19 7.97 -8.00
CA TYR A 106 -5.06 6.78 -7.94
C TYR A 106 -5.19 6.24 -6.51
N PHE A 107 -4.10 6.22 -5.73
CA PHE A 107 -4.17 5.86 -4.31
C PHE A 107 -5.12 6.80 -3.54
N ARG A 108 -5.03 8.11 -3.79
CA ARG A 108 -5.92 9.11 -3.20
C ARG A 108 -7.37 8.89 -3.64
N GLN A 109 -7.60 8.51 -4.89
CA GLN A 109 -8.92 8.15 -5.40
C GLN A 109 -9.51 6.96 -4.64
N ILE A 110 -8.74 5.87 -4.45
CA ILE A 110 -9.17 4.70 -3.64
C ILE A 110 -9.63 5.16 -2.25
N GLY A 111 -8.84 6.01 -1.60
CA GLY A 111 -9.16 6.52 -0.27
C GLY A 111 -10.48 7.31 -0.23
N ARG A 112 -10.73 8.16 -1.23
CA ARG A 112 -11.98 8.93 -1.35
C ARG A 112 -13.17 8.08 -1.69
N GLU A 113 -12.98 7.02 -2.46
CA GLU A 113 -14.04 6.13 -2.92
C GLU A 113 -14.39 5.07 -1.88
N ARG A 114 -13.56 4.88 -0.84
CA ARG A 114 -13.73 3.88 0.22
C ARG A 114 -15.11 3.94 0.90
N GLU A 115 -15.65 5.13 1.13
CA GLU A 115 -16.91 5.33 1.87
C GLU A 115 -18.17 4.96 1.05
N TRP A 116 -18.12 4.98 -0.29
CA TRP A 116 -19.33 4.88 -1.13
C TRP A 116 -19.22 3.92 -2.32
N GLN A 117 -18.01 3.54 -2.74
CA GLN A 117 -17.80 2.67 -3.88
C GLN A 117 -17.84 1.19 -3.47
N ASN A 118 -18.35 0.36 -4.37
CA ASN A 118 -18.27 -1.09 -4.20
C ASN A 118 -16.79 -1.52 -4.25
N PRO A 119 -16.23 -2.08 -3.15
CA PRO A 119 -14.83 -2.48 -3.09
C PRO A 119 -14.44 -3.48 -4.18
N VAL A 120 -15.41 -4.25 -4.72
CA VAL A 120 -15.20 -5.17 -5.84
C VAL A 120 -14.69 -4.43 -7.09
N TYR A 121 -15.14 -3.20 -7.33
CA TYR A 121 -14.67 -2.42 -8.47
C TYR A 121 -13.18 -2.06 -8.32
N VAL A 122 -12.77 -1.62 -7.14
CA VAL A 122 -11.36 -1.26 -6.92
C VAL A 122 -10.48 -2.51 -6.98
N VAL A 123 -10.93 -3.61 -6.39
CA VAL A 123 -10.25 -4.91 -6.43
C VAL A 123 -9.97 -5.35 -7.87
N ARG A 124 -10.97 -5.31 -8.75
CA ARG A 124 -10.81 -5.76 -10.15
C ARG A 124 -9.93 -4.84 -10.99
N THR A 125 -9.89 -3.53 -10.73
CA THR A 125 -9.12 -2.57 -11.54
C THR A 125 -7.77 -2.20 -10.92
N LEU A 126 -7.49 -2.58 -9.68
CA LEU A 126 -6.23 -2.30 -9.01
C LEU A 126 -5.02 -2.82 -9.80
N PRO A 127 -4.99 -4.06 -10.31
CA PRO A 127 -3.84 -4.58 -11.05
C PRO A 127 -3.46 -3.75 -12.27
N GLU A 128 -4.44 -3.27 -13.03
CA GLU A 128 -4.23 -2.45 -14.23
C GLU A 128 -3.54 -1.09 -13.91
N ASN A 129 -3.64 -0.62 -12.67
CA ASN A 129 -3.01 0.62 -12.21
C ASN A 129 -1.63 0.40 -11.58
N LEU A 130 -1.20 -0.85 -11.39
CA LEU A 130 0.11 -1.17 -10.85
C LEU A 130 1.20 -1.07 -11.90
N LYS A 131 2.34 -0.55 -11.48
CA LYS A 131 3.59 -0.51 -12.22
C LYS A 131 4.62 -1.38 -11.52
N ARG A 132 5.54 -1.96 -12.29
CA ARG A 132 6.75 -2.59 -11.75
C ARG A 132 7.67 -1.50 -11.17
N MET A 133 8.68 -1.90 -10.40
CA MET A 133 9.66 -0.96 -9.83
C MET A 133 10.46 -0.15 -10.87
N ASN A 134 10.47 -0.58 -12.13
CA ASN A 134 11.05 0.17 -13.25
C ASN A 134 10.08 1.18 -13.90
N GLY A 135 8.85 1.31 -13.37
CA GLY A 135 7.83 2.25 -13.84
C GLY A 135 6.95 1.75 -15.00
N LEU A 136 7.25 0.59 -15.61
CA LEU A 136 6.41 0.00 -16.65
C LEU A 136 5.15 -0.64 -16.05
N PRO A 137 4.03 -0.72 -16.79
CA PRO A 137 2.84 -1.45 -16.32
C PRO A 137 3.18 -2.87 -15.83
N ALA A 138 2.57 -3.26 -14.72
CA ALA A 138 2.73 -4.59 -14.15
C ALA A 138 1.80 -5.61 -14.79
N PHE A 139 0.58 -5.17 -15.11
CA PHE A 139 -0.50 -5.95 -15.71
C PHE A 139 -1.06 -5.21 -16.93
N ASP A 140 -1.72 -5.94 -17.82
CA ASP A 140 -2.35 -5.40 -19.02
C ASP A 140 -3.75 -4.85 -18.71
N THR A 141 -4.34 -4.11 -19.66
CA THR A 141 -5.75 -3.69 -19.60
C THR A 141 -6.58 -4.57 -20.52
N TRP A 142 -7.72 -5.04 -20.02
CA TRP A 142 -8.57 -5.96 -20.76
C TRP A 142 -9.74 -5.27 -21.44
N THR A 143 -9.97 -5.59 -22.71
CA THR A 143 -11.12 -5.13 -23.50
C THR A 143 -11.92 -6.31 -24.04
N GLY A 144 -13.24 -6.17 -24.15
CA GLY A 144 -14.12 -7.22 -24.70
C GLY A 144 -15.45 -7.33 -23.96
N GLY A 145 -16.05 -8.53 -23.98
CA GLY A 145 -17.28 -8.81 -23.24
C GLY A 145 -17.07 -8.76 -21.73
N LEU A 146 -18.05 -8.21 -21.00
CA LEU A 146 -17.94 -7.94 -19.55
C LEU A 146 -17.48 -9.15 -18.73
N LEU A 147 -18.06 -10.33 -18.98
CA LEU A 147 -17.70 -11.56 -18.25
C LEU A 147 -16.24 -11.96 -18.47
N GLY A 148 -15.74 -11.85 -19.71
CA GLY A 148 -14.36 -12.16 -20.04
C GLY A 148 -13.37 -11.17 -19.42
N VAL A 149 -13.69 -9.88 -19.48
CA VAL A 149 -12.89 -8.80 -18.86
C VAL A 149 -12.79 -9.01 -17.35
N VAL A 150 -13.92 -9.23 -16.67
CA VAL A 150 -13.95 -9.44 -15.21
C VAL A 150 -13.16 -10.70 -14.84
N ASN A 151 -13.28 -11.79 -15.59
CA ASN A 151 -12.51 -13.00 -15.29
C ASN A 151 -10.99 -12.75 -15.36
N ARG A 152 -10.52 -12.05 -16.40
CA ARG A 152 -9.10 -11.69 -16.53
C ARG A 152 -8.61 -10.75 -15.43
N GLN A 153 -9.42 -9.75 -15.08
CA GLN A 153 -9.13 -8.83 -13.99
C GLN A 153 -8.97 -9.56 -12.64
N MET A 154 -9.79 -10.58 -12.37
CA MET A 154 -9.68 -11.38 -11.16
C MET A 154 -8.47 -12.32 -11.18
N GLU A 155 -8.09 -12.85 -12.35
CA GLU A 155 -6.84 -13.60 -12.53
C GLU A 155 -5.61 -12.71 -12.23
N ASP A 156 -5.59 -11.48 -12.75
CA ASP A 156 -4.52 -10.52 -12.48
C ASP A 156 -4.48 -10.08 -11.02
N HIS A 157 -5.65 -9.95 -10.37
CA HIS A 157 -5.71 -9.64 -8.94
C HIS A 157 -5.09 -10.75 -8.08
N ALA A 158 -5.39 -12.01 -8.39
CA ALA A 158 -4.77 -13.15 -7.71
C ALA A 158 -3.25 -13.20 -7.96
N GLU A 159 -2.80 -12.96 -9.19
CA GLU A 159 -1.38 -12.94 -9.55
C GLU A 159 -0.64 -11.76 -8.91
N PHE A 160 -1.29 -10.59 -8.76
CA PHE A 160 -0.78 -9.45 -8.00
C PHE A 160 -0.42 -9.84 -6.57
N HIS A 161 -1.35 -10.41 -5.82
CA HIS A 161 -1.08 -10.87 -4.45
C HIS A 161 0.00 -11.95 -4.41
N ARG A 162 0.03 -12.83 -5.43
CA ARG A 162 1.08 -13.86 -5.57
C ARG A 162 2.46 -13.25 -5.70
N GLN A 163 2.61 -12.24 -6.55
CA GLN A 163 3.87 -11.56 -6.82
C GLN A 163 4.30 -10.62 -5.70
N TRP A 164 3.33 -10.02 -4.99
CA TRP A 164 3.59 -9.11 -3.89
C TRP A 164 4.17 -9.83 -2.68
N TYR A 165 3.52 -10.90 -2.19
CA TYR A 165 3.96 -11.57 -0.97
C TYR A 165 3.77 -13.10 -0.94
N LEU A 166 2.74 -13.68 -1.57
CA LEU A 166 2.41 -15.11 -1.33
C LEU A 166 3.52 -16.06 -1.79
N LYS A 167 4.22 -15.75 -2.89
CA LYS A 167 5.32 -16.60 -3.39
C LYS A 167 6.48 -16.77 -2.41
N GLU A 168 6.58 -15.92 -1.38
CA GLU A 168 7.62 -15.99 -0.34
C GLU A 168 7.10 -16.59 0.97
N LEU A 169 5.81 -16.95 1.03
CA LEU A 169 5.18 -17.70 2.12
C LEU A 169 5.01 -19.19 1.79
N LEU A 170 5.00 -19.54 0.50
CA LEU A 170 4.93 -20.89 -0.05
C LEU A 170 6.33 -21.46 -0.28
#